data_AF-K1RS50-F1
#
_entry.id   AF-K1RS50-F1
#
_cell.length_a   1.000
_cell.length_b   1.000
_cell.length_c   1.000
_cell.angle_alpha   90.00
_cell.angle_beta   90.00
_cell.angle_gamma   90.00
#
_symmetry.space_group_name_H-M   'P 1'
#
loop_
_entity.id
_entity.type
_entity.pdbx_description
1 polymer ?
#
loop_
_entity_poly.entity_id
_entity_poly.type
_entity_poly.pdbx_seq_one_letter_code
_entity_poly.pdbx_strand_id
1 'polypeptide(L)' 'NEYNIDIRRHDLSYSYIRWITSEGTDPTALNLASDTKWVQDFRGHNLLIFNNEWSIRWAEQKNPGLTLAEFSTNQDDEA' A
#
# COMPACT_ATOMS: atom_id res chain seq x y z
N ASN A 1 -7.81 -0.79 33.21
CA ASN A 1 -7.79 0.44 32.38
C ASN A 1 -6.38 0.61 31.86
N GLU A 2 -6.05 -0.27 30.93
CA GLU A 2 -4.70 -0.48 30.43
C GLU A 2 -4.47 0.39 29.19
N TYR A 3 -3.41 1.21 29.30
CA TYR A 3 -2.76 2.04 28.30
C TYR A 3 -3.54 3.24 27.76
N ASN A 4 -3.21 4.39 28.35
CA ASN A 4 -3.51 5.73 27.88
C ASN A 4 -2.67 6.02 26.61
N ILE A 5 -3.01 5.37 25.49
CA ILE A 5 -2.35 5.59 24.20
C ILE A 5 -2.91 6.88 23.59
N ASP A 6 -2.09 7.91 23.56
CA ASP A 6 -2.38 9.15 22.84
C ASP A 6 -2.16 8.89 21.34
N ILE A 7 -3.23 8.68 20.58
CA ILE A 7 -3.17 8.46 19.13
C ILE A 7 -2.81 9.79 18.45
N ARG A 8 -1.52 10.04 18.21
CA ARG A 8 -1.07 11.16 17.38
C ARG A 8 -1.23 10.80 15.90
N ARG A 9 -2.34 11.21 15.30
CA ARG A 9 -2.50 11.22 13.84
C ARG A 9 -1.75 12.45 13.30
N HIS A 10 -0.61 12.22 12.68
CA HIS A 10 -0.03 13.21 11.79
C HIS A 10 -0.70 13.04 10.43
N ASP A 11 -1.27 14.10 9.87
CA ASP A 11 -1.73 14.10 8.49
C ASP A 11 -0.51 13.80 7.61
N LEU A 12 -0.41 12.57 7.11
CA LEU A 12 0.59 12.23 6.10
C LEU A 12 0.35 13.16 4.92
N SER A 13 1.41 13.81 4.42
CA SER A 13 1.37 14.43 3.10
C SER A 13 0.83 13.37 2.13
N TYR A 14 -0.35 13.63 1.56
CA TYR A 14 -1.22 12.69 0.86
C TYR A 14 -0.47 11.52 0.23
N SER A 15 -0.54 10.35 0.86
CA SER A 15 0.10 9.12 0.40
C SER A 15 -0.98 8.16 -0.10
N TYR A 16 -0.88 7.74 -1.35
CA TYR A 16 -1.80 6.79 -1.97
C TYR A 16 -1.37 5.38 -1.61
N ILE A 17 -2.24 4.64 -0.95
CA ILE A 17 -2.00 3.23 -0.61
C ILE A 17 -2.72 2.35 -1.63
N ARG A 18 -2.03 1.31 -2.11
CA ARG A 18 -2.58 0.29 -3.01
C ARG A 18 -2.22 -1.11 -2.55
N TRP A 19 -3.20 -2.01 -2.61
CA TRP A 19 -2.97 -3.44 -2.48
C TRP A 19 -2.39 -4.01 -3.78
N ILE A 20 -1.40 -4.89 -3.67
CA ILE A 20 -0.99 -5.73 -4.79
C ILE A 20 -1.98 -6.90 -4.87
N THR A 21 -2.80 -6.94 -5.91
CA THR A 21 -3.83 -7.99 -6.10
C THR A 21 -3.44 -9.03 -7.13
N SER A 22 -2.36 -8.81 -7.88
CA SER A 22 -1.82 -9.79 -8.81
C SER A 22 -1.18 -10.96 -8.05
N GLU A 23 -1.74 -12.16 -8.23
CA GLU A 23 -1.24 -13.39 -7.60
C GLU A 23 0.21 -13.70 -8.01
N GLY A 24 1.00 -14.20 -7.07
CA GLY A 24 2.39 -14.60 -7.32
C GLY A 24 3.36 -13.46 -7.62
N THR A 25 2.95 -12.20 -7.46
CA THR A 25 3.84 -11.04 -7.62
C THR A 25 4.91 -11.05 -6.53
N ASP A 26 6.18 -11.09 -6.92
CA ASP A 26 7.30 -10.81 -6.03
C ASP A 26 7.50 -9.29 -5.89
N PRO A 27 7.21 -8.68 -4.73
CA PRO A 27 7.33 -7.24 -4.56
C PRO A 27 8.77 -6.73 -4.69
N THR A 28 9.76 -7.60 -4.46
CA THR A 28 11.18 -7.24 -4.51
C THR A 28 11.71 -7.11 -5.93
N ALA A 29 11.02 -7.72 -6.90
CA ALA A 29 11.33 -7.66 -8.31
C ALA A 29 10.65 -6.49 -9.04
N LEU A 30 9.77 -5.75 -8.36
CA LEU A 30 9.02 -4.66 -8.96
C LEU A 30 9.90 -3.46 -9.28
N ASN A 31 9.75 -2.94 -10.49
CA ASN A 31 10.34 -1.68 -10.91
C ASN A 31 9.44 -0.52 -10.46
N LEU A 32 9.78 0.07 -9.32
CA LEU A 32 9.03 1.14 -8.68
C LEU A 32 9.78 2.45 -8.73
N ALA A 33 9.05 3.57 -8.66
CA ALA A 33 9.68 4.86 -8.44
C ALA A 33 10.38 4.88 -7.07
N SER A 34 11.46 5.65 -6.92
CA SER A 34 12.28 5.68 -5.69
C SER A 34 11.49 6.16 -4.46
N ASP A 35 10.43 6.91 -4.71
CA ASP A 35 9.50 7.44 -3.71
C ASP A 35 8.38 6.47 -3.34
N THR A 36 8.22 5.37 -4.07
CA THR A 36 7.30 4.28 -3.72
C THR A 36 7.92 3.37 -2.65
N LYS A 37 7.12 2.98 -1.67
CA LYS A 37 7.52 2.02 -0.64
C LYS A 37 6.65 0.77 -0.71
N TRP A 38 7.30 -0.39 -0.67
CA TRP A 38 6.62 -1.66 -0.40
C TRP A 38 6.58 -1.91 1.11
N VAL A 39 5.42 -2.28 1.61
CA VAL A 39 5.20 -2.71 2.99
C VAL A 39 4.31 -3.96 3.00
N GLN A 40 4.35 -4.70 4.10
CA GLN A 40 3.50 -5.85 4.33
C GLN A 40 2.64 -5.60 5.58
N ASP A 41 1.34 -5.89 5.50
CA ASP A 41 0.46 -5.79 6.67
C ASP A 41 0.71 -6.97 7.65
N PHE A 42 0.05 -6.94 8.81
CA PHE A 42 0.16 -8.00 9.81
C PHE A 42 -0.41 -9.36 9.36
N ARG A 43 -1.21 -9.38 8.29
CA ARG A 43 -1.81 -10.59 7.70
C ARG A 43 -0.99 -11.13 6.53
N GLY A 44 0.12 -10.48 6.20
CA GLY A 44 1.02 -10.90 5.13
C GLY A 44 0.68 -10.34 3.74
N HIS A 45 -0.30 -9.45 3.63
CA HIS A 45 -0.67 -8.84 2.35
C HIS A 45 0.31 -7.74 1.95
N ASN A 46 0.67 -7.69 0.68
CA ASN A 46 1.62 -6.72 0.14
C ASN A 46 0.92 -5.42 -0.30
N LEU A 47 1.50 -4.31 0.12
CA LEU A 47 1.01 -2.95 -0.10
C LEU A 47 2.10 -2.10 -0.73
N LEU A 48 1.69 -1.17 -1.59
CA LEU A 48 2.53 -0.09 -2.10
C LEU A 48 2.01 1.25 -1.60
N ILE A 49 2.92 2.07 -1.09
CA ILE A 49 2.67 3.46 -0.68
C ILE A 49 3.31 4.37 -1.73
N PHE A 50 2.51 5.23 -2.33
CA PHE A 50 2.93 6.18 -3.35
C PHE A 50 2.75 7.62 -2.87
N ASN A 51 3.66 8.51 -3.22
CA ASN A 51 3.53 9.93 -2.89
C ASN A 51 2.71 10.72 -3.91
N ASN A 52 2.43 10.15 -5.09
CA ASN A 52 1.69 10.80 -6.18
C ASN A 52 1.09 9.75 -7.14
N GLU A 53 0.08 10.17 -7.93
CA GLU A 53 -0.60 9.29 -8.89
C GLU A 53 0.26 8.86 -10.08
N TRP A 54 1.24 9.68 -10.48
CA TRP A 54 2.12 9.35 -11.58
C TRP A 54 2.96 8.11 -11.25
N SER A 55 3.47 8.00 -10.02
CA SER A 55 4.21 6.83 -9.55
C SER A 55 3.36 5.55 -9.57
N ILE A 56 2.03 5.65 -9.39
CA ILE A 56 1.10 4.52 -9.53
C ILE A 56 1.05 4.03 -10.98
N ARG A 57 0.78 4.96 -11.91
CA ARG A 57 0.69 4.64 -13.35
C ARG A 57 2.01 4.09 -13.89
N TRP A 58 3.13 4.64 -13.41
CA TRP A 58 4.46 4.16 -13.76
C TRP A 58 4.67 2.71 -13.30
N ALA A 59 4.26 2.36 -12.08
CA ALA A 59 4.38 1.00 -11.56
C ALA A 59 3.58 0.00 -12.42
N GLU A 60 2.34 0.31 -12.78
CA GLU A 60 1.53 -0.56 -13.66
C GLU A 60 2.15 -0.68 -15.06
N GLN A 61 2.69 0.41 -15.62
CA GLN A 61 3.32 0.40 -16.94
C GLN A 61 4.62 -0.42 -16.97
N LYS A 62 5.45 -0.33 -15.92
CA LYS A 62 6.77 -0.97 -15.88
C LYS A 62 6.74 -2.43 -15.44
N ASN A 63 5.64 -2.87 -14.85
CA ASN A 63 5.48 -4.22 -14.35
C ASN A 63 4.24 -4.85 -15.02
N PRO A 64 4.37 -5.36 -16.26
CA PRO A 64 3.26 -6.03 -16.93
C PRO A 64 2.69 -7.16 -16.06
N GLY A 65 1.40 -7.12 -15.78
CA GLY A 65 0.71 -8.07 -14.92
C GLY A 65 0.55 -7.62 -13.46
N LEU A 66 1.19 -6.52 -13.05
CA LEU A 66 0.91 -5.88 -11.76
C LEU A 66 -0.51 -5.31 -11.79
N THR A 67 -1.32 -5.73 -10.81
CA THR A 67 -2.66 -5.16 -10.59
C THR A 67 -2.71 -4.54 -9.20
N LEU A 68 -3.22 -3.31 -9.13
CA LEU A 68 -3.31 -2.52 -7.91
C LEU A 68 -4.77 -2.23 -7.57
N ALA A 69 -5.16 -2.43 -6.31
CA ALA A 69 -6.49 -2.04 -5.82
C ALA A 69 -6.39 -0.90 -4.80
N GLU A 70 -7.38 -0.02 -4.78
CA GLU A 70 -7.45 1.05 -3.77
C GLU A 70 -7.61 0.47 -2.37
N PHE A 71 -7.01 1.13 -1.38
CA PHE A 71 -7.21 0.80 0.02
C PHE A 71 -8.58 1.32 0.48
N SER A 72 -9.60 0.47 0.44
CA SER A 72 -10.91 0.77 1.04
C SER A 72 -10.80 0.69 2.56
N THR A 73 -11.05 1.78 3.29
CA THR A 73 -11.04 1.78 4.76
C THR A 73 -12.29 1.16 5.41
N ASN A 74 -13.10 0.41 4.67
CA ASN A 74 -14.27 -0.27 5.23
C ASN A 74 -13.84 -1.66 5.73
N GLN A 75 -13.21 -1.70 6.91
CA GLN A 75 -13.18 -2.90 7.74
C GLN A 75 -14.35 -2.82 8.74
N ASP A 76 -15.48 -3.38 8.33
CA ASP A 76 -16.28 -4.18 9.26
C ASP A 76 -15.43 -5.40 9.61
N ASP A 77 -14.61 -5.27 10.65
CA ASP A 77 -13.97 -6.41 11.30
C ASP A 77 -15.04 -7.14 12.15
N GLU A 78 -15.93 -7.89 11.48
CA GLU A 78 -16.69 -8.97 12.11
C GLU A 78 -15.96 -10.30 11.87
N ALA A 79 -15.22 -10.76 12.90
CA ALA A 79 -15.00 -12.17 13.22
C ALA A 79 -14.49 -12.31 14.66
#